data_AF-X1SD72-F1
#
_entry.id   AF-X1SD72-F1
#
_cell.length_a   1.000
_cell.length_b   1.000
_cell.length_c   1.000
_cell.angle_alpha   90.00
_cell.angle_beta   90.00
_cell.angle_gamma   90.00
#
_symmetry.space_group_name_H-M   'P 1'
#
loop_
_entity.id
_entity.type
_entity.pdbx_description
1 polymer ?
#
loop_
_entity_poly.entity_id
_entity_poly.type
_entity_poly.pdbx_seq_one_letter_code
_entity_poly.pdbx_strand_id
1 'polypeptide(L)'
;RELPIRKATGGIPVNGDTWRTLPGGKDQSIPKINPFIRYAYNKTTTDAKGGDYQFRYSTSKVAESEENMYFDFDSLDAILVEGLGIRPDTAGHLAKTALKIAGDYHPKGLIPTTLTNNPLHFGWAYPFFPNTIPLYYAIPKLERPYLIWNEIGQVIAQDDGTTAVLADALIAALTGIRIEMKGG
;
A
#
# COMPACT_ATOMS: atom_id res chain seq x y z
N ARG A 1 -20.02 -38.73 -1.46
CA ARG A 1 -19.75 -38.10 -0.15
C ARG A 1 -19.53 -36.63 -0.40
N GLU A 2 -20.60 -35.83 -0.40
CA GLU A 2 -20.49 -34.37 -0.55
C GLU A 2 -19.95 -33.77 0.76
N LEU A 3 -18.92 -32.94 0.64
CA LEU A 3 -18.41 -32.15 1.76
C LEU A 3 -19.39 -31.00 2.00
N PRO A 4 -19.94 -30.82 3.22
CA PRO A 4 -20.86 -29.74 3.49
C PRO A 4 -20.05 -28.44 3.66
N ILE A 5 -19.76 -27.74 2.56
CA ILE A 5 -19.34 -26.34 2.63
C ILE A 5 -20.63 -25.52 2.77
N ARG A 6 -21.23 -25.55 3.97
CA ARG A 6 -22.24 -24.56 4.33
C ARG A 6 -21.48 -23.30 4.77
N LYS A 7 -21.51 -22.26 3.94
CA LYS A 7 -21.17 -20.90 4.34
C LYS A 7 -22.01 -20.58 5.57
N ALA A 8 -21.38 -20.35 6.72
CA ALA A 8 -22.08 -19.83 7.90
C ALA A 8 -22.68 -18.47 7.50
N THR A 9 -24.00 -18.46 7.27
CA THR A 9 -24.75 -17.30 6.78
C THR A 9 -25.10 -16.30 7.88
N GLY A 10 -24.71 -16.53 9.13
CA GLY A 10 -24.79 -15.55 10.20
C GLY A 10 -23.43 -14.86 10.35
N GLY A 11 -23.30 -13.64 9.82
CA GLY A 11 -22.16 -12.79 10.19
C GLY A 11 -22.10 -12.60 11.71
N ILE A 12 -20.93 -12.26 12.24
CA ILE A 12 -20.77 -11.94 13.67
C ILE A 12 -21.73 -10.78 13.98
N PRO A 13 -22.73 -10.96 14.86
CA PRO A 13 -23.68 -9.89 15.16
C PRO A 13 -22.90 -8.74 15.79
N VAL A 14 -23.05 -7.51 15.30
CA VAL A 14 -22.30 -6.34 15.81
C VAL A 14 -23.02 -5.82 17.05
N ASN A 15 -22.54 -6.18 18.25
CA ASN A 15 -23.09 -5.73 19.53
C ASN A 15 -22.00 -5.71 20.62
N GLY A 16 -22.36 -5.25 21.83
CA GLY A 16 -21.41 -5.14 22.95
C GLY A 16 -20.81 -6.47 23.41
N ASP A 17 -21.57 -7.57 23.30
CA ASP A 17 -21.13 -8.90 23.73
C ASP A 17 -20.08 -9.49 22.77
N THR A 18 -20.18 -9.18 21.48
CA THR A 18 -19.27 -9.63 20.43
C THR A 18 -18.16 -8.63 20.11
N TRP A 19 -18.07 -7.52 20.83
CA TRP A 19 -17.05 -6.48 20.60
C TRP A 19 -15.62 -7.05 20.47
N ARG A 20 -15.30 -8.04 21.29
CA ARG A 20 -13.96 -8.67 21.31
C ARG A 20 -13.69 -9.60 20.13
N THR A 21 -14.71 -10.01 19.38
CA THR A 21 -14.59 -10.93 18.23
C THR A 21 -14.69 -10.24 16.87
N LEU A 22 -14.94 -8.92 16.86
CA LEU A 22 -14.95 -8.10 15.65
C LEU A 22 -13.54 -8.00 15.01
N PRO A 23 -13.42 -7.55 13.74
CA PRO A 23 -12.14 -7.15 13.14
C PRO A 23 -11.31 -6.25 14.07
N GLY A 24 -10.08 -6.64 14.36
CA GLY A 24 -9.18 -5.98 15.31
C GLY A 24 -9.39 -6.35 16.78
N GLY A 25 -10.40 -7.17 17.09
CA GLY A 25 -10.71 -7.64 18.44
C GLY A 25 -9.74 -8.73 18.92
N LYS A 26 -9.44 -8.73 20.23
CA LYS A 26 -8.46 -9.68 20.81
C LYS A 26 -8.88 -11.15 20.64
N ASP A 27 -10.19 -11.41 20.67
CA ASP A 27 -10.78 -12.75 20.65
C ASP A 27 -11.28 -13.11 19.24
N GLN A 28 -10.78 -12.43 18.19
CA GLN A 28 -11.11 -12.75 16.81
C GLN A 28 -10.57 -14.14 16.43
N SER A 29 -11.46 -15.00 15.92
CA SER A 29 -11.10 -16.31 15.38
C SER A 29 -10.18 -16.19 14.16
N ILE A 30 -9.28 -17.14 13.99
CA ILE A 30 -8.44 -17.25 12.80
C ILE A 30 -9.31 -17.68 11.59
N PRO A 31 -9.16 -17.08 10.41
CA PRO A 31 -8.23 -15.99 10.09
C PRO A 31 -8.64 -14.65 10.71
N LYS A 32 -7.67 -13.95 11.31
CA LYS A 32 -7.87 -12.57 11.75
C LYS A 32 -7.89 -11.67 10.52
N ILE A 33 -8.95 -10.91 10.35
CA ILE A 33 -9.15 -10.00 9.21
C ILE A 33 -9.21 -8.59 9.78
N ASN A 34 -8.27 -7.75 9.38
CA ASN A 34 -8.07 -6.41 9.91
C ASN A 34 -7.97 -5.38 8.78
N PRO A 35 -8.52 -4.16 8.96
CA PRO A 35 -8.21 -3.07 8.06
C PRO A 35 -6.72 -2.76 8.12
N PHE A 36 -6.12 -2.45 6.98
CA PHE A 36 -4.72 -2.11 6.85
C PHE A 36 -4.58 -0.73 6.21
N ILE A 37 -3.78 0.12 6.84
CA ILE A 37 -3.32 1.38 6.27
C ILE A 37 -1.86 1.59 6.67
N ARG A 38 -1.05 2.03 5.71
CA ARG A 38 0.36 2.34 5.92
C ARG A 38 0.79 3.48 5.02
N TYR A 39 1.65 4.36 5.51
CA TYR A 39 2.33 5.36 4.71
C TYR A 39 3.84 5.27 4.94
N ALA A 40 4.62 5.84 4.02
CA ALA A 40 6.08 5.83 4.09
C ALA A 40 6.67 7.04 3.39
N TYR A 41 7.73 7.60 3.97
CA TYR A 41 8.59 8.59 3.32
C TYR A 41 9.82 7.92 2.72
N ASN A 42 10.31 8.42 1.59
CA ASN A 42 11.58 7.94 1.04
C ASN A 42 12.75 8.54 1.83
N LYS A 43 13.48 7.72 2.59
CA LYS A 43 14.60 8.22 3.41
C LYS A 43 15.84 8.63 2.61
N THR A 44 16.00 8.11 1.40
CA THR A 44 17.19 8.34 0.57
C THR A 44 16.79 8.78 -0.82
N THR A 45 17.75 9.35 -1.55
CA THR A 45 17.55 9.70 -2.95
C THR A 45 17.32 8.45 -3.80
N THR A 46 16.57 8.61 -4.90
CA THR A 46 16.48 7.58 -5.94
C THR A 46 17.79 7.50 -6.75
N ASP A 47 17.87 6.60 -7.73
CA ASP A 47 19.13 6.28 -8.40
C ASP A 47 19.42 7.09 -9.66
N ALA A 48 18.49 7.95 -10.09
CA ALA A 48 18.52 8.73 -11.33
C ALA A 48 18.67 7.85 -12.59
N LYS A 49 18.23 6.59 -12.52
CA LYS A 49 18.35 5.61 -13.61
C LYS A 49 17.03 4.92 -13.92
N GLY A 50 15.93 5.36 -13.31
CA GLY A 50 14.62 4.73 -13.42
C GLY A 50 14.55 3.36 -12.74
N GLY A 51 15.47 3.07 -11.81
CA GLY A 51 15.45 1.84 -11.03
C GLY A 51 14.37 1.84 -9.96
N ASP A 52 14.00 0.65 -9.48
CA ASP A 52 12.97 0.50 -8.45
C ASP A 52 13.47 1.05 -7.11
N TYR A 53 12.93 2.18 -6.67
CA TYR A 53 13.02 2.61 -5.28
C TYR A 53 12.01 1.81 -4.45
N GLN A 54 12.53 0.97 -3.55
CA GLN A 54 11.72 0.14 -2.65
C GLN A 54 11.59 0.85 -1.30
N PHE A 55 10.36 1.09 -0.85
CA PHE A 55 10.08 1.63 0.49
C PHE A 55 10.32 0.55 1.56
N ARG A 56 11.59 0.24 1.82
CA ARG A 56 12.03 -0.92 2.59
C ARG A 56 12.91 -0.54 3.77
N TYR A 57 12.53 -1.02 4.95
CA TYR A 57 13.21 -0.68 6.20
C TYR A 57 14.58 -1.36 6.31
N SER A 58 14.68 -2.65 5.96
CA SER A 58 15.93 -3.42 6.08
C SER A 58 17.06 -2.93 5.18
N THR A 59 16.78 -2.10 4.18
CA THR A 59 17.77 -1.45 3.31
C THR A 59 17.91 0.05 3.60
N SER A 60 17.37 0.52 4.73
CA SER A 60 17.39 1.93 5.16
C SER A 60 16.78 2.90 4.14
N LYS A 61 15.78 2.45 3.37
CA LYS A 61 15.06 3.27 2.39
C LYS A 61 13.82 3.97 2.97
N VAL A 62 13.45 3.63 4.20
CA VAL A 62 12.46 4.31 5.05
C VAL A 62 13.05 4.48 6.46
N ALA A 63 12.48 5.37 7.27
CA ALA A 63 13.02 5.70 8.59
C ALA A 63 12.61 4.71 9.66
N GLU A 64 11.37 4.24 9.61
CA GLU A 64 10.78 3.39 10.65
C GLU A 64 10.29 2.05 10.09
N SER A 65 10.17 1.04 10.96
CA SER A 65 9.68 -0.29 10.57
C SER A 65 8.20 -0.26 10.14
N GLU A 66 7.45 0.68 10.69
CA GLU A 66 6.04 0.94 10.45
C GLU A 66 5.81 1.47 9.02
N GLU A 67 6.83 2.06 8.41
CA GLU A 67 6.85 2.56 7.04
C GLU A 67 7.26 1.48 6.02
N ASN A 68 7.62 0.27 6.47
CA ASN A 68 8.08 -0.77 5.57
C ASN A 68 6.94 -1.22 4.64
N MET A 69 7.02 -0.91 3.35
CA MET A 69 6.10 -1.38 2.31
C MET A 69 6.70 -2.52 1.48
N TYR A 70 7.60 -3.29 2.09
CA TYR A 70 8.12 -4.55 1.60
C TYR A 70 7.53 -5.69 2.43
N PHE A 71 6.70 -6.52 1.80
CA PHE A 71 5.95 -7.60 2.41
C PHE A 71 6.55 -8.92 1.95
N ASP A 72 7.23 -9.60 2.87
CA ASP A 72 7.76 -10.95 2.67
C ASP A 72 6.84 -11.91 3.40
N PHE A 73 5.79 -12.36 2.70
CA PHE A 73 4.74 -13.16 3.30
C PHE A 73 4.90 -14.63 2.95
N ASP A 74 4.79 -15.45 3.99
CA ASP A 74 4.64 -16.89 3.87
C ASP A 74 3.15 -17.26 3.71
N SER A 75 2.80 -18.52 3.97
CA SER A 75 1.43 -19.01 3.91
C SER A 75 0.53 -18.49 5.04
N LEU A 76 1.08 -17.81 6.06
CA LEU A 76 0.38 -17.41 7.27
C LEU A 76 -0.06 -15.96 7.30
N ASP A 77 0.52 -15.09 6.47
CA ASP A 77 0.17 -13.68 6.38
C ASP A 77 -0.22 -13.34 4.93
N ALA A 78 -1.26 -12.53 4.76
CA ALA A 78 -1.64 -12.00 3.45
C ALA A 78 -2.14 -10.56 3.57
N ILE A 79 -1.97 -9.79 2.48
CA ILE A 79 -2.61 -8.49 2.34
C ILE A 79 -3.34 -8.43 1.00
N LEU A 80 -4.61 -8.04 1.04
CA LEU A 80 -5.36 -7.60 -0.12
C LEU A 80 -5.23 -6.08 -0.23
N VAL A 81 -4.41 -5.61 -1.16
CA VAL A 81 -4.20 -4.18 -1.42
C VAL A 81 -5.36 -3.64 -2.23
N GLU A 82 -6.07 -2.66 -1.70
CA GLU A 82 -7.25 -2.05 -2.33
C GLU A 82 -6.99 -0.64 -2.86
N GLY A 83 -6.03 0.06 -2.26
CA GLY A 83 -5.69 1.43 -2.63
C GLY A 83 -4.20 1.69 -2.53
N LEU A 84 -3.73 2.53 -3.44
CA LEU A 84 -2.34 2.97 -3.55
C LEU A 84 -2.32 4.46 -3.82
N GLY A 85 -1.55 5.19 -3.02
CA GLY A 85 -1.33 6.61 -3.20
C GLY A 85 0.17 6.90 -3.25
N ILE A 86 0.54 7.88 -4.07
CA ILE A 86 1.87 8.48 -3.98
C ILE A 86 1.79 9.98 -4.20
N ARG A 87 2.56 10.75 -3.43
CA ARG A 87 2.79 12.16 -3.69
C ARG A 87 4.11 12.33 -4.43
N PRO A 88 4.10 13.03 -5.58
CA PRO A 88 5.31 13.28 -6.35
C PRO A 88 6.15 14.35 -5.64
N ASP A 89 7.44 14.36 -5.97
CA ASP A 89 8.35 15.41 -5.57
C ASP A 89 7.99 16.72 -6.27
N THR A 90 8.25 17.85 -5.62
CA THR A 90 7.91 19.18 -6.18
C THR A 90 8.72 19.55 -7.43
N ALA A 91 9.86 18.91 -7.65
CA ALA A 91 10.70 19.14 -8.83
C ALA A 91 10.20 18.35 -10.06
N GLY A 92 9.38 17.32 -9.86
CA GLY A 92 8.72 16.56 -10.90
C GLY A 92 9.59 15.46 -11.53
N HIS A 93 10.51 14.89 -10.77
CA HIS A 93 11.39 13.81 -11.22
C HIS A 93 10.81 12.40 -11.00
N LEU A 94 9.73 12.26 -10.23
CA LEU A 94 8.98 11.01 -10.14
C LEU A 94 8.31 10.71 -11.49
N ALA A 95 8.54 9.51 -12.03
CA ALA A 95 7.95 9.08 -13.29
C ALA A 95 6.83 8.07 -13.10
N LYS A 96 7.08 7.01 -12.33
CA LYS A 96 6.18 5.85 -12.26
C LYS A 96 6.10 5.24 -10.88
N THR A 97 4.97 4.61 -10.59
CA THR A 97 4.71 3.87 -9.35
C THR A 97 3.97 2.57 -9.66
N ALA A 98 4.25 1.51 -8.92
CA ALA A 98 3.50 0.25 -9.03
C ALA A 98 3.58 -0.57 -7.75
N LEU A 99 2.82 -1.65 -7.72
CA LEU A 99 3.10 -2.80 -6.87
C LEU A 99 3.96 -3.78 -7.64
N LYS A 100 5.02 -4.30 -7.02
CA LYS A 100 5.80 -5.42 -7.56
C LYS A 100 5.51 -6.65 -6.72
N ILE A 101 4.86 -7.64 -7.30
CA ILE A 101 4.39 -8.86 -6.61
C ILE A 101 4.97 -10.06 -7.36
N ALA A 102 5.63 -10.96 -6.64
CA ALA A 102 6.33 -12.12 -7.23
C ALA A 102 7.30 -11.74 -8.37
N GLY A 103 7.87 -10.52 -8.31
CA GLY A 103 8.78 -9.97 -9.33
C GLY A 103 8.10 -9.24 -10.49
N ASP A 104 6.78 -9.38 -10.67
CA ASP A 104 6.02 -8.74 -11.73
C ASP A 104 5.41 -7.39 -11.29
N TYR A 105 5.27 -6.45 -12.23
CA TYR A 105 4.63 -5.16 -11.97
C TYR A 105 3.11 -5.22 -12.13
N HIS A 106 2.41 -4.61 -11.18
CA HIS A 106 0.97 -4.53 -11.09
C HIS A 106 0.51 -3.08 -10.92
N PRO A 107 -0.28 -2.54 -11.86
CA PRO A 107 -0.65 -3.13 -13.16
C PRO A 107 0.56 -3.27 -14.10
N LYS A 108 0.43 -4.16 -15.09
CA LYS A 108 1.44 -4.30 -16.17
C LYS A 108 1.53 -2.98 -16.93
N GLY A 109 2.74 -2.42 -17.03
CA GLY A 109 2.99 -1.11 -17.64
C GLY A 109 3.32 0.02 -16.66
N LEU A 110 3.19 -0.23 -15.36
CA LEU A 110 3.34 0.76 -14.28
C LEU A 110 2.30 1.89 -14.38
N ILE A 111 2.14 2.66 -13.31
CA ILE A 111 1.23 3.80 -13.27
C ILE A 111 2.07 5.07 -13.42
N PRO A 112 1.78 5.95 -14.40
CA PRO A 112 2.48 7.23 -14.50
C PRO A 112 2.10 8.10 -13.30
N THR A 113 3.09 8.65 -12.60
CA THR A 113 2.89 9.41 -11.37
C THR A 113 3.72 10.68 -11.36
N THR A 114 3.71 11.41 -12.48
CA THR A 114 4.45 12.67 -12.61
C THR A 114 3.73 13.79 -11.86
N LEU A 115 4.45 14.89 -11.61
CA LEU A 115 3.92 16.04 -10.85
C LEU A 115 2.56 16.57 -11.36
N THR A 116 2.39 16.59 -12.68
CA THR A 116 1.19 17.12 -13.35
C THR A 116 0.21 16.05 -13.81
N ASN A 117 0.59 14.78 -13.76
CA ASN A 117 -0.26 13.65 -14.12
C ASN A 117 -0.03 12.48 -13.17
N ASN A 118 -0.78 12.49 -12.07
CA ASN A 118 -0.70 11.47 -11.05
C ASN A 118 -2.11 11.00 -10.63
N PRO A 119 -2.60 9.88 -11.19
CA PRO A 119 -3.88 9.30 -10.79
C PRO A 119 -3.84 8.68 -9.38
N LEU A 120 -2.65 8.54 -8.79
CA LEU A 120 -2.43 8.06 -7.43
C LEU A 120 -2.24 9.21 -6.41
N HIS A 121 -2.45 10.46 -6.81
CA HIS A 121 -2.29 11.59 -5.90
C HIS A 121 -3.30 11.51 -4.75
N PHE A 122 -2.84 11.81 -3.54
CA PHE A 122 -3.66 11.75 -2.33
C PHE A 122 -3.28 12.85 -1.33
N GLY A 123 -4.12 13.06 -0.33
CA GLY A 123 -3.96 14.12 0.65
C GLY A 123 -4.26 15.48 0.02
N TRP A 124 -3.49 16.50 0.38
CA TRP A 124 -3.72 17.86 -0.15
C TRP A 124 -3.66 17.88 -1.69
N ALA A 125 -4.71 18.41 -2.31
CA ALA A 125 -4.87 18.48 -3.76
C ALA A 125 -3.86 19.37 -4.51
N TYR A 126 -3.03 20.15 -3.81
CA TYR A 126 -1.91 20.85 -4.44
C TYR A 126 -0.88 19.83 -4.98
N PRO A 127 -0.36 19.99 -6.22
CA PRO A 127 -0.43 21.19 -7.08
C PRO A 127 -1.58 21.22 -8.11
N PHE A 128 -2.47 20.23 -8.14
CA PHE A 128 -3.58 20.19 -9.11
C PHE A 128 -4.61 21.29 -8.91
N PHE A 129 -4.76 21.75 -7.65
CA PHE A 129 -5.59 22.89 -7.28
C PHE A 129 -4.75 23.93 -6.51
N PRO A 130 -5.11 25.22 -6.56
CA PRO A 130 -4.45 26.26 -5.78
C PRO A 130 -4.40 25.91 -4.28
N ASN A 131 -3.27 26.22 -3.63
CA ASN A 131 -3.06 25.95 -2.20
C ASN A 131 -4.03 26.72 -1.27
N THR A 132 -4.72 27.73 -1.79
CA THR A 132 -5.73 28.53 -1.08
C THR A 132 -7.06 27.79 -0.93
N ILE A 133 -7.26 26.67 -1.64
CA ILE A 133 -8.45 25.84 -1.54
C ILE A 133 -8.10 24.60 -0.71
N PRO A 134 -8.77 24.39 0.45
CA PRO A 134 -8.50 23.25 1.33
C PRO A 134 -9.16 21.96 0.79
N LEU A 135 -8.75 21.53 -0.40
CA LEU A 135 -9.22 20.29 -1.02
C LEU A 135 -8.28 19.14 -0.70
N TYR A 136 -8.85 18.00 -0.32
CA TYR A 136 -8.12 16.78 0.02
C TYR A 136 -8.68 15.58 -0.76
N TYR A 137 -7.78 14.80 -1.32
CA TYR A 137 -8.07 13.52 -1.95
C TYR A 137 -7.85 12.37 -0.97
N ALA A 138 -8.79 11.43 -0.97
CA ALA A 138 -8.57 10.13 -0.35
C ALA A 138 -7.48 9.35 -1.11
N ILE A 139 -6.91 8.32 -0.48
CA ILE A 139 -6.02 7.38 -1.16
C ILE A 139 -6.82 6.72 -2.30
N PRO A 140 -6.37 6.83 -3.57
CA PRO A 140 -7.09 6.27 -4.70
C PRO A 140 -7.22 4.76 -4.60
N LYS A 141 -8.41 4.26 -4.93
CA LYS A 141 -8.64 2.82 -5.08
C LYS A 141 -8.02 2.34 -6.38
N LEU A 142 -7.40 1.18 -6.33
CA LEU A 142 -6.94 0.49 -7.52
C LEU A 142 -8.17 -0.02 -8.30
N GLU A 143 -8.05 -0.12 -9.63
CA GLU A 143 -9.11 -0.64 -10.51
C GLU A 143 -9.58 -2.04 -10.06
N ARG A 144 -8.64 -2.82 -9.53
CA ARG A 144 -8.87 -4.11 -8.90
C ARG A 144 -7.94 -4.26 -7.70
N PRO A 145 -8.36 -4.97 -6.65
CA PRO A 145 -7.46 -5.25 -5.54
C PRO A 145 -6.39 -6.27 -5.95
N TYR A 146 -5.23 -6.21 -5.31
CA TYR A 146 -4.13 -7.15 -5.52
C TYR A 146 -3.82 -7.92 -4.24
N LEU A 147 -3.76 -9.26 -4.36
CA LEU A 147 -3.41 -10.13 -3.25
C LEU A 147 -1.89 -10.34 -3.21
N ILE A 148 -1.30 -10.13 -2.04
CA ILE A 148 0.06 -10.56 -1.70
C ILE A 148 -0.09 -11.68 -0.67
N TRP A 149 0.29 -12.90 -1.04
CA TRP A 149 0.22 -14.08 -0.17
C TRP A 149 1.21 -15.14 -0.67
N ASN A 150 1.97 -15.76 0.24
CA ASN A 150 2.99 -16.75 -0.07
C ASN A 150 4.00 -16.28 -1.14
N GLU A 151 4.25 -14.98 -1.19
CA GLU A 151 5.04 -14.28 -2.20
C GLU A 151 5.56 -12.97 -1.62
N ILE A 152 6.58 -12.40 -2.26
CA ILE A 152 7.06 -11.06 -1.94
C ILE A 152 6.22 -10.04 -2.70
N GLY A 153 5.70 -9.04 -1.98
CA GLY A 153 5.04 -7.87 -2.54
C GLY A 153 5.69 -6.58 -2.05
N GLN A 154 5.79 -5.57 -2.90
CA GLN A 154 6.38 -4.29 -2.52
C GLN A 154 5.80 -3.11 -3.28
N VAL A 155 5.73 -1.94 -2.63
CA VAL A 155 5.49 -0.66 -3.32
C VAL A 155 6.80 -0.17 -3.90
N ILE A 156 6.79 0.19 -5.18
CA ILE A 156 7.95 0.76 -5.87
C ILE A 156 7.62 2.10 -6.48
N ALA A 157 8.63 2.97 -6.53
CA ALA A 157 8.63 4.22 -7.28
C ALA A 157 9.86 4.26 -8.20
N GLN A 158 9.72 4.87 -9.38
CA GLN A 158 10.81 5.06 -10.34
C GLN A 158 10.91 6.55 -10.69
N ASP A 159 12.13 7.08 -10.67
CA ASP A 159 12.43 8.40 -11.22
C ASP A 159 12.42 8.42 -12.76
N ASP A 160 12.60 9.60 -13.33
CA ASP A 160 12.62 9.85 -14.77
C ASP A 160 13.87 9.29 -15.50
N GLY A 161 14.80 8.65 -14.78
CA GLY A 161 16.03 8.11 -15.34
C GLY A 161 17.08 9.15 -15.72
N THR A 162 16.88 10.40 -15.34
CA THR A 162 17.79 11.51 -15.59
C THR A 162 18.22 12.19 -14.29
N THR A 163 17.26 12.46 -13.39
CA THR A 163 17.50 13.15 -12.12
C THR A 163 16.90 12.36 -10.98
N ALA A 164 17.64 12.25 -9.87
CA ALA A 164 17.14 11.58 -8.69
C ALA A 164 16.07 12.43 -8.00
N VAL A 165 15.04 11.75 -7.48
CA VAL A 165 14.16 12.33 -6.47
C VAL A 165 14.92 12.40 -5.15
N LEU A 166 14.87 13.56 -4.49
CA LEU A 166 15.56 13.80 -3.23
C LEU A 166 14.95 12.99 -2.07
N ALA A 167 15.72 12.81 -0.99
CA ALA A 167 15.19 12.25 0.26
C ALA A 167 14.03 13.12 0.79
N ASP A 168 13.07 12.47 1.45
CA ASP A 168 11.87 13.04 2.06
C ASP A 168 10.96 13.80 1.08
N ALA A 169 11.11 13.57 -0.22
CA ALA A 169 10.34 14.23 -1.27
C ALA A 169 9.13 13.43 -1.75
N LEU A 170 9.08 12.13 -1.46
CA LEU A 170 8.00 11.21 -1.78
C LEU A 170 7.27 10.77 -0.53
N ILE A 171 5.94 10.65 -0.66
CA ILE A 171 5.09 10.03 0.35
C ILE A 171 4.27 8.96 -0.36
N ALA A 172 4.49 7.70 -0.03
CA ALA A 172 3.63 6.60 -0.48
C ALA A 172 2.59 6.28 0.59
N ALA A 173 1.43 5.77 0.18
CA ALA A 173 0.42 5.25 1.07
C ALA A 173 -0.28 4.04 0.47
N LEU A 174 -0.65 3.08 1.31
CA LEU A 174 -1.34 1.86 0.93
C LEU A 174 -2.52 1.62 1.88
N THR A 175 -3.66 1.24 1.31
CA THR A 175 -4.83 0.77 2.06
C THR A 175 -5.23 -0.62 1.60
N GLY A 176 -5.76 -1.41 2.53
CA GLY A 176 -6.25 -2.73 2.19
C GLY A 176 -6.76 -3.51 3.39
N ILE A 177 -6.72 -4.83 3.26
CA ILE A 177 -7.15 -5.78 4.28
C ILE A 177 -5.97 -6.69 4.59
N ARG A 178 -5.59 -6.77 5.86
CA ARG A 178 -4.61 -7.75 6.35
C ARG A 178 -5.34 -8.99 6.84
N ILE A 179 -4.83 -10.15 6.44
CA ILE A 179 -5.34 -11.47 6.79
C ILE A 179 -4.22 -12.23 7.48
N GLU A 180 -4.46 -12.69 8.71
CA GLU A 180 -3.48 -13.41 9.51
C GLU A 180 -4.04 -14.79 9.87
N MET A 181 -3.35 -15.84 9.43
CA MET A 181 -3.72 -17.25 9.62
C MET A 181 -3.11 -17.84 10.92
N LYS A 182 -2.45 -17.02 11.74
CA LYS A 182 -1.88 -17.40 13.04
C LYS A 182 -2.47 -16.59 14.18
N GLY A 183 -2.54 -17.20 15.37
CA GLY A 183 -2.83 -16.50 16.61
C GLY A 183 -1.55 -15.82 17.08
N GLY A 184 -1.55 -14.49 17.13
CA GLY A 184 -0.52 -13.73 17.83
C GLY A 184 -0.54 -13.98 19.33
#